data_AF-A0A1A6HUY3-F1
#
_entry.id   AF-A0A1A6HUY3-F1
#
_cell.length_a   1.000
_cell.length_b   1.000
_cell.length_c   1.000
_cell.angle_alpha   90.00
_cell.angle_beta   90.00
_cell.angle_gamma   90.00
#
_symmetry.space_group_name_H-M   'P 1'
#
loop_
_entity.id
_entity.type
_entity.pdbx_description
1 polymer ?
#
loop_
_entity_poly.entity_id
_entity_poly.type
_entity_poly.pdbx_seq_one_letter_code
_entity_poly.pdbx_strand_id
1 'polypeptide(L)'
;MSKSFMDISKYFSEEEWAKLTKWQKSAYVFMKRNYIRMTGLGVRVNQPVFMRGKEFLMKESEEDHGHESGDEHSERIFGIAQTKGLK
;
A
#
# COMPACT_ATOMS: atom_id res chain seq x y z
N MET A 1 2.42 -22.66 6.71
CA MET A 1 2.24 -21.20 6.57
C MET A 1 2.69 -20.48 7.83
N SER A 2 3.34 -19.31 7.72
CA SER A 2 3.77 -18.55 8.90
C SER A 2 2.62 -17.72 9.50
N LYS A 3 2.61 -17.55 10.83
CA LYS A 3 1.60 -16.72 11.54
C LYS A 3 1.55 -15.28 11.00
N SER A 4 2.70 -14.73 10.61
CA SER A 4 2.80 -13.39 10.02
C SER A 4 2.14 -13.29 8.64
N PHE A 5 2.17 -14.36 7.84
CA PHE A 5 1.49 -14.36 6.54
C PHE A 5 -0.02 -14.50 6.71
N MET A 6 -0.48 -15.36 7.62
CA MET A 6 -1.93 -15.49 7.90
C MET A 6 -2.56 -14.13 8.24
N ASP A 7 -1.84 -13.30 9.02
CA ASP A 7 -2.29 -11.95 9.36
C ASP A 7 -2.49 -11.03 8.15
N ILE A 8 -1.76 -11.19 7.05
CA ILE A 8 -1.78 -10.23 5.93
C ILE A 8 -2.32 -10.85 4.63
N SER A 9 -2.58 -12.17 4.62
CA SER A 9 -2.95 -12.97 3.45
C SER A 9 -4.15 -12.45 2.66
N LYS A 10 -5.06 -11.70 3.30
CA LYS A 10 -6.19 -11.04 2.61
C LYS A 10 -5.73 -9.99 1.58
N TYR A 11 -4.55 -9.40 1.77
CA TYR A 11 -4.09 -8.24 1.02
C TYR A 11 -2.94 -8.52 0.05
N PHE A 12 -2.32 -9.70 0.13
CA PHE A 12 -1.21 -10.09 -0.72
C PHE A 12 -1.40 -11.52 -1.21
N SER A 13 -1.15 -11.76 -2.49
CA SER A 13 -0.94 -13.13 -2.97
C SER A 13 0.33 -13.73 -2.37
N GLU A 14 0.45 -15.06 -2.38
CA GLU A 14 1.68 -15.72 -1.91
C GLU A 14 2.90 -15.29 -2.72
N GLU A 15 2.75 -15.06 -4.03
CA GLU A 15 3.82 -14.60 -4.91
C GLU A 15 4.26 -13.16 -4.62
N GLU A 16 3.30 -12.24 -4.43
CA GLU A 16 3.58 -10.85 -4.04
C GLU A 16 4.29 -10.83 -2.68
N TRP A 17 3.81 -11.61 -1.72
CA TRP A 17 4.41 -11.72 -0.41
C TRP A 17 5.81 -12.34 -0.45
N ALA A 18 6.05 -13.36 -1.29
CA ALA A 18 7.34 -14.02 -1.42
C ALA A 18 8.43 -13.05 -1.90
N LYS A 19 8.09 -12.12 -2.80
CA LYS A 19 9.01 -11.10 -3.35
C LYS A 19 9.46 -10.05 -2.33
N LEU A 20 8.75 -9.90 -1.20
CA LEU A 20 9.09 -8.92 -0.17
C LEU A 20 10.25 -9.35 0.72
N THR A 21 11.09 -8.38 1.08
CA THR A 21 12.15 -8.54 2.08
C THR A 21 11.57 -8.77 3.48
N LYS A 22 12.39 -9.31 4.39
CA LYS A 22 12.00 -9.53 5.79
C LYS A 22 11.53 -8.25 6.48
N TRP A 23 12.21 -7.12 6.25
CA TRP A 23 11.81 -5.84 6.82
C TRP A 23 10.44 -5.39 6.27
N GLN A 24 10.22 -5.48 4.97
CA GLN A 24 8.95 -5.07 4.35
C GLN A 24 7.79 -5.89 4.90
N LYS A 25 7.98 -7.22 5.03
CA LYS A 25 7.00 -8.11 5.65
C LYS A 25 6.63 -7.66 7.06
N SER A 26 7.63 -7.33 7.89
CA SER A 26 7.40 -6.81 9.24
C SER A 26 6.65 -5.47 9.21
N ALA A 27 7.01 -4.56 8.31
CA ALA A 27 6.37 -3.25 8.19
C ALA A 27 4.88 -3.36 7.82
N TYR A 28 4.52 -4.19 6.83
CA TYR A 28 3.13 -4.39 6.43
C TYR A 28 2.27 -5.00 7.55
N VAL A 29 2.78 -6.02 8.23
CA VAL A 29 2.09 -6.63 9.39
C VAL A 29 1.91 -5.60 10.50
N PHE A 30 2.93 -4.80 10.78
CA PHE A 30 2.87 -3.73 11.77
C PHE A 30 1.82 -2.67 11.39
N MET A 31 1.83 -2.17 10.15
CA MET A 31 0.86 -1.19 9.66
C MET A 31 -0.57 -1.70 9.78
N LYS A 32 -0.84 -2.95 9.39
CA LYS A 32 -2.17 -3.57 9.56
C LYS A 32 -2.61 -3.58 11.03
N ARG A 33 -1.74 -4.08 11.92
CA ARG A 33 -2.06 -4.20 13.36
C ARG A 33 -2.25 -2.83 14.01
N ASN A 34 -1.44 -1.86 13.64
CA ASN A 34 -1.55 -0.48 14.13
C ASN A 34 -2.86 0.17 13.67
N TYR A 35 -3.21 0.04 12.39
CA TYR A 35 -4.49 0.52 11.86
C TYR A 35 -5.69 -0.06 12.61
N ILE A 36 -5.74 -1.38 12.80
CA ILE A 36 -6.82 -2.05 13.55
C ILE A 36 -6.88 -1.58 15.00
N ARG A 37 -5.72 -1.43 15.65
CA ARG A 37 -5.68 -0.94 17.02
C ARG A 37 -6.20 0.50 17.12
N MET A 38 -5.73 1.40 16.27
CA MET A 38 -6.13 2.81 16.31
C MET A 38 -7.62 2.99 16.02
N THR A 39 -8.14 2.28 15.01
CA THR A 39 -9.58 2.28 14.70
C THR A 39 -10.41 1.68 15.82
N GLY A 40 -9.95 0.59 16.45
CA GLY A 40 -10.61 0.00 17.62
C GLY A 40 -10.65 0.91 18.85
N LEU A 41 -9.73 1.87 18.95
CA LEU A 41 -9.73 2.93 19.97
C LEU A 41 -10.61 4.14 19.59
N GLY A 42 -11.33 4.08 18.47
CA GLY A 42 -12.14 5.20 17.98
C GLY A 42 -11.34 6.31 17.30
N VAL A 43 -10.03 6.11 17.08
CA VAL A 43 -9.21 7.09 16.36
C VAL A 43 -9.48 6.98 14.87
N ARG A 44 -9.87 8.09 14.24
CA ARG A 44 -10.01 8.18 12.79
C ARG A 44 -8.62 8.22 12.16
N VAL A 45 -8.25 7.14 11.48
CA VAL A 45 -7.01 7.02 10.71
C VAL A 45 -7.31 6.60 9.28
N ASN A 46 -6.49 7.08 8.35
CA ASN A 46 -6.58 6.66 6.96
C ASN A 46 -6.25 5.17 6.83
N GLN A 47 -7.05 4.46 6.03
CA GLN A 47 -6.77 3.06 5.72
C GLN A 47 -5.49 2.96 4.88
N PRO A 48 -4.51 2.11 5.26
CA PRO A 48 -3.31 1.88 4.47
C PRO A 48 -3.66 1.46 3.04
N VAL A 49 -2.92 1.98 2.05
CA VAL A 49 -3.21 1.78 0.62
C VAL A 49 -3.30 0.30 0.26
N PHE A 50 -2.40 -0.54 0.77
CA PHE A 50 -2.41 -1.99 0.50
C PHE A 50 -3.66 -2.70 1.05
N MET A 51 -4.38 -2.10 2.00
CA MET A 51 -5.63 -2.64 2.53
C MET A 51 -6.88 -2.20 1.76
N ARG A 52 -6.74 -1.22 0.85
CA ARG A 52 -7.86 -0.63 0.11
C ARG A 52 -8.41 -1.57 -0.97
N GLY A 53 -7.71 -2.63 -1.32
CA GLY A 53 -8.11 -3.57 -2.37
C GLY A 53 -7.80 -3.04 -3.78
N LYS A 54 -7.73 -3.94 -4.77
CA LYS A 54 -7.32 -3.60 -6.15
C LYS A 54 -8.37 -2.83 -6.95
N GLU A 55 -9.63 -2.85 -6.50
CA GLU A 55 -10.78 -2.23 -7.20
C GLU A 55 -10.74 -0.68 -7.17
N PHE A 56 -10.04 -0.09 -6.20
CA PHE A 56 -9.89 1.37 -6.11
C PHE A 56 -8.89 1.96 -7.11
N LEU A 57 -8.10 1.13 -7.81
CA LEU A 57 -7.13 1.61 -8.80
C LEU A 57 -7.74 1.81 -10.20
N MET A 58 -8.96 1.32 -10.43
CA MET A 58 -9.63 1.42 -11.74
C MET A 58 -10.58 2.60 -11.85
N LYS A 59 -10.85 3.33 -10.77
CA LYS A 59 -11.84 4.43 -10.74
C LYS A 59 -11.25 5.83 -10.90
N GLU A 60 -9.99 5.95 -11.29
CA GLU A 60 -9.31 7.24 -11.55
C GLU A 60 -9.22 7.55 -13.07
N SER A 61 -10.02 6.90 -13.89
CA SER A 61 -10.22 7.28 -15.29
C SER A 61 -11.72 7.40 -15.54
N GLU A 62 -12.11 8.51 -16.17
CA GLU A 62 -13.50 8.92 -16.49
C GLU A 62 -14.23 9.74 -15.42
N GLU A 63 -13.80 10.99 -15.18
CA GLU A 63 -14.73 12.14 -15.12
C GLU A 63 -14.05 13.35 -15.80
N ASP A 64 -14.33 13.49 -17.10
CA ASP A 64 -14.21 14.72 -17.89
C ASP A 64 -15.39 15.64 -17.53
N HIS A 65 -15.12 16.74 -16.82
CA HIS A 65 -15.63 18.10 -17.10
C HIS A 65 -15.11 19.10 -16.07
N GLY A 66 -14.50 20.17 -16.59
CA GLY A 66 -13.60 21.05 -15.86
C GLY A 66 -14.23 22.02 -14.85
N HIS A 67 -13.40 22.39 -13.87
CA HIS A 67 -13.24 23.78 -13.46
C HIS A 67 -11.83 23.96 -12.87
N GLU A 68 -11.15 24.96 -13.39
CA GLU A 68 -9.86 25.50 -12.98
C GLU A 68 -9.85 25.99 -11.52
N SER A 69 -8.88 25.54 -10.72
CA SER A 69 -8.19 26.36 -9.71
C SER A 69 -6.89 25.66 -9.31
N GLY A 70 -5.77 26.36 -9.49
CA GLY A 70 -4.42 25.82 -9.39
C GLY A 70 -4.00 25.37 -8.00
N ASP A 71 -3.17 24.33 -7.95
CA ASP A 71 -1.74 24.51 -7.66
C ASP A 71 -0.96 23.20 -7.94
N GLU A 72 0.17 23.40 -8.61
CA GLU A 72 1.23 22.52 -9.10
C GLU A 72 1.84 21.60 -8.00
N HIS A 73 2.48 20.44 -8.22
CA HIS A 73 2.88 19.66 -9.40
C HIS A 73 3.44 18.30 -8.92
N SER A 74 3.00 17.23 -9.59
CA SER A 74 3.71 15.99 -9.94
C SER A 74 4.31 15.06 -8.88
N GLU A 75 3.65 13.90 -8.80
CA GLU A 75 4.19 12.55 -9.01
C GLU A 75 5.62 12.24 -8.56
N ARG A 76 5.71 11.30 -7.60
CA ARG A 76 6.83 10.35 -7.57
C ARG A 76 6.29 8.93 -7.54
N ILE A 77 6.08 8.42 -8.76
CA ILE A 77 5.98 7.00 -9.09
C ILE A 77 7.01 6.21 -8.27
N PHE A 78 6.55 5.18 -7.58
CA PHE A 78 7.38 4.24 -6.83
C PHE A 78 8.15 3.34 -7.81
N GLY A 79 9.19 3.89 -8.43
CA GLY A 79 10.15 3.14 -9.23
C GLY A 79 11.16 2.45 -8.32
N ILE A 80 10.98 1.15 -8.09
CA ILE A 80 12.05 0.27 -7.62
C ILE A 80 13.05 0.15 -8.78
N ALA A 81 14.06 1.01 -8.80
CA ALA A 81 15.22 0.83 -9.67
C ALA A 81 16.23 -0.07 -8.94
N GLN A 82 16.38 -1.30 -9.43
CA GLN A 82 17.57 -2.10 -9.18
C GLN A 82 18.79 -1.42 -9.80
N THR A 83 19.83 -1.18 -9.02
CA THR A 83 21.18 -0.98 -9.55
C THR A 83 22.12 -1.99 -8.92
N LYS A 84 22.49 -2.98 -9.74
CA LYS A 84 23.68 -3.80 -9.54
C LYS A 84 24.88 -2.87 -9.75
N GLY A 85 25.73 -2.73 -8.75
CA GLY A 85 27.07 -2.18 -8.90
C GLY A 85 28.07 -3.33 -8.98
N LEU A 86 28.53 -3.66 -10.19
CA LEU A 86 29.83 -4.31 -10.40
C LEU A 86 30.92 -3.27 -10.14
N LYS A 87 31.83 -3.55 -9.21
CA LYS A 87 33.28 -3.57 -9.48
C LYS A 87 34.01 -4.32 -8.37
#